data_AF-A0A2V9JLQ8-F1
#
_entry.id   AF-A0A2V9JLQ8-F1
#
_cell.length_a   1.000
_cell.length_b   1.000
_cell.length_c   1.000
_cell.angle_alpha   90.00
_cell.angle_beta   90.00
_cell.angle_gamma   90.00
#
_symmetry.space_group_name_H-M   'P 1'
#
loop_
_entity.id
_entity.type
_entity.pdbx_description
1 polymer ?
#
loop_
_entity_poly.entity_id
_entity_poly.type
_entity_poly.pdbx_seq_one_letter_code
_entity_poly.pdbx_strand_id
1 'polypeptide(L)' 'MAEDRNSRSKAIEMALGQIEKQFGKGSIMRLGDRPEPVGVQTISTGSISFDAALGIGGFP' A
#
# COMPACT_ATOMS: atom_id res chain seq x y z
N MET A 1 -4.94 4.70 30.06
CA MET A 1 -4.87 5.35 28.71
C MET A 1 -4.24 4.47 27.60
N ALA A 2 -3.90 3.20 27.86
CA ALA A 2 -3.36 2.29 26.82
C ALA A 2 -4.45 1.58 26.00
N GLU A 3 -5.60 1.26 26.60
CA GLU A 3 -6.73 0.59 25.92
C GLU A 3 -7.30 1.41 24.75
N ASP A 4 -7.41 2.72 24.93
CA ASP A 4 -8.01 3.62 23.93
C ASP A 4 -7.18 3.66 22.62
N ARG A 5 -5.85 3.56 22.76
CA ARG A 5 -4.91 3.56 21.63
C ARG A 5 -4.99 2.27 20.81
N ASN A 6 -5.21 1.14 21.47
CA ASN A 6 -5.37 -0.16 20.81
C ASN A 6 -6.74 -0.26 20.09
N SER A 7 -7.82 0.14 20.77
CA SER A 7 -9.18 0.16 20.19
C SER A 7 -9.26 1.07 18.96
N ARG A 8 -8.63 2.24 19.02
CA ARG A 8 -8.54 3.17 17.88
C ARG A 8 -7.75 2.57 16.71
N SER A 9 -6.65 1.88 16.98
CA SER A 9 -5.84 1.24 15.94
C SER A 9 -6.60 0.14 15.22
N LYS A 10 -7.35 -0.70 15.98
CA LYS A 10 -8.20 -1.75 15.43
C LYS A 10 -9.34 -1.19 14.58
N ALA A 11 -9.98 -0.11 15.02
CA ALA A 11 -11.03 0.55 14.25
C ALA A 11 -10.49 1.14 12.94
N ILE A 12 -9.29 1.73 12.96
CA ILE A 12 -8.62 2.25 11.76
C ILE A 12 -8.32 1.11 10.78
N GLU A 13 -7.79 -0.01 11.25
CA GLU A 13 -7.46 -1.16 10.41
C GLU A 13 -8.71 -1.78 9.74
N MET A 14 -9.81 -1.88 10.49
CA MET A 14 -11.10 -2.31 9.95
C MET A 14 -11.62 -1.36 8.86
N ALA A 15 -11.54 -0.05 9.08
CA ALA A 15 -11.97 0.95 8.11
C ALA A 15 -11.10 0.92 6.83
N LEU A 16 -9.77 0.79 6.99
CA LEU A 16 -8.84 0.65 5.87
C LEU A 16 -9.19 -0.57 5.01
N GLY A 17 -9.43 -1.72 5.62
CA GLY A 17 -9.84 -2.94 4.90
C GLY A 17 -11.19 -2.82 4.20
N GLN A 18 -12.15 -2.08 4.76
CA GLN A 18 -13.44 -1.81 4.11
C GLN A 18 -13.27 -0.95 2.85
N ILE A 19 -12.43 0.09 2.90
CA ILE A 19 -12.13 0.95 1.75
C ILE A 19 -11.46 0.13 0.65
N GLU A 20 -10.45 -0.66 1.00
CA GLU A 20 -9.73 -1.50 0.04
C GLU A 20 -10.64 -2.51 -0.65
N LYS A 21 -11.59 -3.10 0.08
CA LYS A 21 -12.56 -4.05 -0.49
C LYS A 21 -13.57 -3.38 -1.43
N GLN A 22 -13.98 -2.14 -1.15
CA GLN A 22 -14.99 -1.44 -1.97
C GLN A 22 -14.39 -0.78 -3.21
N PHE A 23 -13.20 -0.19 -3.09
CA PHE A 23 -12.57 0.62 -4.14
C PHE A 23 -11.38 -0.06 -4.83
N GLY A 24 -11.01 -1.26 -4.38
CA GLY A 24 -9.91 -2.05 -4.92
C GLY A 24 -8.62 -1.90 -4.13
N LYS A 25 -7.68 -2.82 -4.38
CA LYS A 25 -6.35 -2.82 -3.75
C LYS A 25 -5.60 -1.54 -4.09
N GLY A 26 -4.95 -0.94 -3.09
CA GLY A 26 -4.20 0.31 -3.26
C GLY A 26 -5.04 1.59 -3.25
N SER A 27 -6.35 1.50 -3.01
CA SER A 27 -7.21 2.68 -2.83
C SER A 27 -6.90 3.49 -1.56
N ILE A 28 -6.30 2.87 -0.55
CA ILE A 28 -5.74 3.54 0.63
C ILE A 28 -4.53 2.77 1.17
N MET A 29 -3.44 3.48 1.48
CA MET A 29 -2.16 2.90 1.91
C MET A 29 -1.46 3.85 2.89
N ARG A 30 -0.54 3.35 3.73
CA ARG A 30 0.31 4.23 4.54
C ARG A 30 1.51 4.68 3.71
N LEU A 31 1.88 5.95 3.84
CA LEU A 31 3.09 6.46 3.20
C LEU A 31 4.31 5.74 3.77
N GLY A 32 5.09 5.08 2.91
CA GLY A 32 6.25 4.29 3.32
C GLY A 32 5.96 2.81 3.54
N ASP A 33 4.69 2.37 3.53
CA ASP A 33 4.40 0.95 3.31
C ASP A 33 4.91 0.63 1.91
N ARG A 34 5.89 -0.28 1.84
CA ARG A 34 6.30 -0.82 0.55
C ARG A 34 5.07 -1.53 0.00
N PRO A 35 4.62 -1.21 -1.22
CA PRO A 35 3.72 -2.12 -1.89
C PRO A 35 4.45 -3.46 -1.86
N GLU A 36 3.86 -4.48 -1.23
CA GLU A 36 4.29 -5.83 -1.57
C GLU A 36 4.30 -5.92 -3.09
N PRO A 37 5.19 -6.73 -3.70
CA PRO A 37 5.03 -7.06 -5.09
C PRO A 37 3.68 -7.77 -5.25
N VAL A 38 2.61 -6.98 -5.34
CA VAL A 38 1.35 -7.32 -5.97
C VAL A 38 1.84 -7.92 -7.27
N GLY A 39 1.55 -9.20 -7.51
CA GLY A 39 2.10 -10.00 -8.61
C GLY A 39 1.67 -9.47 -9.99
N VAL A 40 1.98 -8.21 -10.24
CA VAL A 40 1.70 -7.37 -11.39
C VAL A 40 3.01 -7.35 -12.15
N GLN A 41 2.93 -7.75 -13.42
CA GLN A 41 4.08 -7.72 -14.30
C GLN A 41 4.38 -6.27 -14.61
N THR A 42 5.64 -5.86 -14.47
CA THR A 42 6.04 -4.48 -14.74
C THR A 42 6.97 -4.38 -15.95
N ILE A 43 6.85 -3.30 -16.70
CA ILE A 43 7.76 -2.93 -17.77
C ILE A 43 8.74 -1.88 -17.23
N SER A 44 10.05 -2.18 -17.26
CA SER A 44 11.08 -1.25 -16.80
C SER A 44 11.00 0.07 -17.56
N THR A 45 11.21 1.17 -16.84
CA THR A 45 11.29 2.51 -17.42
C THR A 45 12.61 2.76 -18.15
N GLY A 46 13.57 1.84 -18.05
CA GLY A 46 14.93 1.99 -18.57
C GLY A 46 15.87 2.77 -17.64
N SER A 47 15.40 3.21 -16.47
CA SER A 47 16.21 3.90 -15.47
C SER A 47 16.09 3.20 -14.11
N ILE A 48 17.21 2.66 -13.62
CA ILE A 48 17.22 1.85 -12.38
C ILE A 48 16.80 2.65 -11.14
N SER A 49 17.16 3.94 -11.07
CA SER A 49 16.76 4.81 -9.97
C SER A 49 15.26 5.08 -9.99
N PHE A 50 14.67 5.15 -11.19
CA PHE A 50 13.25 5.44 -11.35
C PHE A 50 12.40 4.19 -11.11
N ASP A 51 12.83 3.04 -11.62
CA ASP A 51 12.23 1.73 -11.33
C ASP A 51 12.20 1.44 -9.82
N ALA A 52 13.29 1.77 -9.11
CA ALA A 52 13.36 1.64 -7.65
C ALA A 52 12.43 2.62 -6.92
N ALA A 53 12.31 3.87 -7.40
CA ALA A 53 11.45 4.87 -6.80
C ALA A 53 9.95 4.56 -6.94
N LEU A 54 9.55 3.93 -8.06
CA LEU A 54 8.18 3.44 -8.26
C LEU A 54 7.82 2.30 -7.30
N GLY A 55 8.80 1.67 -6.65
CA GLY A 55 8.60 0.62 -5.65
C GLY A 55 8.20 -0.74 -6.23
N ILE A 56 7.70 -0.77 -7.47
CA ILE A 56 7.29 -1.97 -8.20
C ILE A 56 8.23 -2.35 -9.35
N GLY A 57 9.27 -1.56 -9.63
CA GLY A 57 10.28 -1.89 -10.64
C GLY A 57 9.97 -1.43 -12.06
N GLY A 58 8.91 -0.64 -12.26
CA GLY A 58 8.57 -0.09 -13.58
C GLY A 58 7.12 0.33 -13.68
N PHE A 59 6.61 0.44 -14.91
CA PHE A 59 5.20 0.61 -15.18
C PHE A 59 4.44 -0.70 -14.93
N PRO A 60 3.36 -0.70 -14.13
CA PRO A 60 2.51 -1.88 -13.91
C PRO A 60 1.70 -2.26 -15.15
#